data_AF-A0A3Q8VU15-F1
#
_entry.id   AF-A0A3Q8VU15-F1
#
_cell.length_a   1.000
_cell.length_b   1.000
_cell.length_c   1.000
_cell.angle_alpha   90.00
_cell.angle_beta   90.00
_cell.angle_gamma   90.00
#
_symmetry.space_group_name_H-M   'P 1'
#
loop_
_entity.id
_entity.type
_entity.pdbx_description
1 polymer ?
#
loop_
_entity_poly.entity_id
_entity_poly.type
_entity_poly.pdbx_seq_one_letter_code
_entity_poly.pdbx_strand_id
1 'polypeptide(L)'
;MARISTSAIRRVRVEPAGAHFASAFALPLAGLPRRTAEEWARTTFEDTPALLRTLLRAGWSGVLGLRLGPRVSARHVIGWPTVESGPDRIAVEARAPSLTVRNVVTVDDARLLWATYVNFEGRSGRMLWSVAAPVHHLAVPLLLGRAVRRMG
;
A
#
# COMPACT_ATOMS: atom_id res chain seq x y z
N MET A 1 27.33 -11.61 5.90
CA MET A 1 25.99 -11.04 6.15
C MET A 1 25.76 -9.86 5.19
N ALA A 2 25.00 -10.10 4.11
CA ALA A 2 24.66 -9.03 3.18
C ALA A 2 23.60 -8.12 3.83
N ARG A 3 23.95 -6.85 4.07
CA ARG A 3 22.98 -5.82 4.42
C ARG A 3 21.97 -5.75 3.28
N ILE A 4 20.73 -6.18 3.52
CA ILE A 4 19.61 -5.89 2.62
C ILE A 4 19.37 -4.39 2.72
N SER A 5 20.09 -3.65 1.88
CA SER A 5 19.99 -2.20 1.82
C SER A 5 18.60 -1.86 1.30
N THR A 6 17.96 -0.89 1.94
CA THR A 6 16.68 -0.32 1.53
C THR A 6 16.74 0.28 0.11
N SER A 7 17.94 0.36 -0.48
CA SER A 7 18.29 0.66 -1.87
C SER A 7 17.62 -0.24 -2.94
N ALA A 8 16.99 -1.35 -2.54
CA ALA A 8 16.38 -2.29 -3.49
C ALA A 8 14.93 -1.95 -3.90
N ILE A 9 14.20 -1.13 -3.14
CA ILE A 9 12.80 -0.81 -3.49
C ILE A 9 12.81 0.22 -4.63
N ARG A 10 12.23 -0.16 -5.78
CA ARG A 10 12.22 0.70 -6.98
C ARG A 10 10.80 0.98 -7.41
N ARG A 11 10.55 2.21 -7.84
CA ARG A 11 9.33 2.53 -8.58
C ARG A 11 9.39 1.84 -9.94
N VAL A 12 8.34 1.13 -10.31
CA VAL A 12 8.21 0.46 -11.60
C VAL A 12 6.94 0.92 -12.30
N ARG A 13 6.86 0.70 -13.61
CA ARG A 13 5.63 0.94 -14.37
C ARG A 13 4.63 -0.17 -14.07
N VAL A 14 3.36 0.19 -14.04
CA VAL A 14 2.22 -0.72 -13.97
C VAL A 14 1.16 -0.18 -14.92
N GLU A 15 0.46 -1.08 -15.61
CA GLU A 15 -0.65 -0.69 -16.47
C GLU A 15 -1.81 -0.17 -15.60
N PRO A 16 -2.45 0.97 -15.93
CA PRO A 16 -3.47 1.56 -15.06
C PRO A 16 -4.72 0.72 -14.81
N ALA A 17 -4.99 -0.31 -15.60
CA ALA A 17 -6.12 -1.23 -15.45
C ALA A 17 -7.46 -0.50 -15.39
N GLY A 18 -7.63 0.50 -16.26
CA GLY A 18 -8.81 1.37 -16.29
C GLY A 18 -8.81 2.47 -15.23
N ALA A 19 -7.80 2.56 -14.36
CA ALA A 19 -7.70 3.63 -13.38
C ALA A 19 -7.19 4.95 -13.98
N HIS A 20 -7.63 6.08 -13.43
CA HIS A 20 -7.15 7.41 -13.83
C HIS A 20 -5.68 7.66 -13.45
N PHE A 21 -5.16 6.95 -12.45
CA PHE A 21 -3.77 6.99 -12.03
C PHE A 21 -3.34 5.63 -11.50
N ALA A 22 -2.08 5.25 -11.78
CA ALA A 22 -1.45 4.11 -11.16
C ALA A 22 0.03 4.35 -10.85
N SER A 23 0.50 3.76 -9.76
CA SER A 23 1.92 3.72 -9.39
C SER A 23 2.25 2.39 -8.75
N ALA A 24 3.45 1.86 -8.98
CA ALA A 24 3.88 0.63 -8.34
C ALA A 24 5.32 0.69 -7.81
N PHE A 25 5.56 -0.05 -6.74
CA PHE A 25 6.85 -0.22 -6.10
C PHE A 25 7.19 -1.72 -6.02
N ALA A 26 8.35 -2.08 -6.55
CA ALA A 26 8.86 -3.45 -6.50
C ALA A 26 9.90 -3.59 -5.39
N LEU A 27 9.77 -4.65 -4.59
CA LEU A 27 10.70 -5.08 -3.56
C LEU A 27 11.24 -6.47 -3.92
N PRO A 28 12.54 -6.64 -4.19
CA PRO A 28 13.16 -7.96 -4.32
C PRO A 28 13.01 -8.77 -3.03
N LEU A 29 12.69 -10.06 -3.15
CA LEU A 29 12.47 -10.96 -2.01
C LEU A 29 13.66 -11.90 -1.72
N ALA A 30 14.73 -11.80 -2.49
CA ALA A 30 15.93 -12.61 -2.28
C ALA A 30 16.47 -12.44 -0.85
N GLY A 31 16.54 -13.55 -0.10
CA GLY A 31 17.01 -13.58 1.28
C GLY A 31 15.97 -13.15 2.33
N LEU A 32 14.70 -12.98 1.96
CA LEU A 32 13.60 -12.71 2.88
C LEU A 32 12.75 -13.97 3.12
N PRO A 33 12.10 -14.10 4.29
CA PRO A 33 11.21 -15.23 4.56
C PRO A 33 10.01 -15.24 3.60
N ARG A 34 9.55 -16.44 3.23
CA ARG A 34 8.31 -16.61 2.47
C ARG A 34 7.12 -16.13 3.32
N ARG A 35 6.29 -15.30 2.72
CA ARG A 35 5.11 -14.65 3.33
C ARG A 35 4.05 -14.50 2.24
N THR A 36 2.79 -14.68 2.62
CA THR A 36 1.65 -14.38 1.77
C THR A 36 1.54 -12.89 1.49
N ALA A 37 0.80 -12.52 0.44
CA ALA A 37 0.55 -11.11 0.11
C ALA A 37 -0.20 -10.37 1.23
N GLU A 38 -1.11 -11.05 1.94
CA GLU A 38 -1.79 -10.47 3.11
C GLU A 38 -0.81 -10.16 4.25
N GLU A 39 0.09 -11.09 4.58
CA GLU A 39 1.10 -10.85 5.61
C GLU A 39 2.02 -9.69 5.25
N TRP A 40 2.41 -9.56 3.98
CA TRP A 40 3.16 -8.41 3.50
C TRP A 40 2.38 -7.09 3.64
N ALA A 41 1.10 -7.07 3.27
CA ALA A 41 0.25 -5.88 3.41
C ALA A 41 0.11 -5.46 4.88
N ARG A 42 -0.14 -6.44 5.76
CA ARG A 42 -0.24 -6.21 7.21
C ARG A 42 1.07 -5.75 7.79
N THR A 43 2.19 -6.42 7.53
CA THR A 43 3.49 -5.97 8.07
C THR A 43 3.91 -4.59 7.52
N THR A 44 3.51 -4.22 6.30
CA THR A 44 3.79 -2.89 5.75
C THR A 44 2.99 -1.79 6.45
N PHE A 45 1.72 -2.02 6.77
CA PHE A 45 0.84 -0.99 7.35
C PHE A 45 0.66 -1.09 8.88
N GLU A 46 0.48 -2.29 9.41
CA GLU A 46 0.16 -2.58 10.81
C GLU A 46 1.40 -2.70 11.70
N ASP A 47 2.54 -3.19 11.20
CA ASP A 47 3.78 -3.31 11.99
C ASP A 47 4.58 -2.00 12.06
N THR A 48 3.87 -0.88 12.14
CA THR A 48 4.42 0.46 12.32
C THR A 48 4.19 0.97 13.74
N PRO A 49 5.03 1.91 14.24
CA PRO A 49 4.81 2.54 15.54
C PRO A 49 3.37 3.08 15.66
N ALA A 50 2.77 3.00 16.85
CA ALA A 50 1.36 3.37 17.05
C ALA A 50 1.03 4.80 16.56
N LEU A 51 1.97 5.73 16.76
CA LEU A 51 1.87 7.09 16.24
C LEU A 51 1.80 7.12 14.71
N LEU A 52 2.69 6.40 14.03
CA LEU A 52 2.70 6.33 12.56
C LEU A 52 1.42 5.67 12.02
N ARG A 53 0.93 4.59 12.65
CA ARG A 53 -0.37 4.00 12.32
C ARG A 53 -1.51 5.01 12.39
N THR A 54 -1.50 5.85 13.43
CA THR A 54 -2.52 6.87 13.64
C THR A 54 -2.44 7.95 12.57
N LEU A 55 -1.23 8.43 12.24
CA LEU A 55 -1.00 9.41 11.18
C LEU A 55 -1.41 8.88 9.80
N LEU A 56 -1.09 7.62 9.48
CA LEU A 56 -1.52 7.00 8.22
C LEU A 56 -3.04 6.99 8.10
N ARG A 57 -3.74 6.52 9.14
CA ARG A 57 -5.21 6.52 9.15
C ARG A 57 -5.78 7.93 9.06
N ALA A 58 -5.23 8.89 9.80
CA ALA A 58 -5.66 10.28 9.74
C ALA A 58 -5.46 10.89 8.34
N GLY A 59 -4.36 10.55 7.65
CA GLY A 59 -4.15 10.93 6.26
C GLY A 59 -5.20 10.32 5.33
N TRP A 60 -5.49 9.02 5.45
CA TRP A 60 -6.49 8.36 4.61
C TRP A 60 -7.92 8.85 4.87
N SER A 61 -8.38 8.88 6.12
CA SER A 61 -9.76 9.26 6.42
C SER A 61 -9.97 10.78 6.47
N GLY A 62 -8.97 11.54 6.91
CA GLY A 62 -9.07 12.99 7.08
C GLY A 62 -8.69 13.78 5.84
N VAL A 63 -7.54 13.48 5.23
CA VAL A 63 -7.07 14.22 4.03
C VAL A 63 -7.75 13.69 2.77
N LEU A 64 -7.77 12.36 2.58
CA LEU A 64 -8.41 11.76 1.40
C LEU A 64 -9.92 11.53 1.56
N GLY A 65 -10.46 11.67 2.76
CA GLY A 65 -11.89 11.42 3.02
C GLY A 65 -12.30 9.96 2.86
N LEU A 66 -11.35 9.02 2.87
CA LEU A 66 -11.61 7.62 2.60
C LEU A 66 -12.43 6.99 3.74
N ARG A 67 -13.49 6.29 3.35
CA ARG A 67 -14.32 5.50 4.28
C ARG A 67 -13.55 4.24 4.69
N LEU A 68 -12.92 4.29 5.86
CA LEU A 68 -12.24 3.16 6.48
C LEU A 68 -13.18 2.40 7.43
N GLY A 69 -12.95 1.09 7.55
CA GLY A 69 -13.60 0.23 8.52
C GLY A 69 -12.88 0.16 9.88
N PRO A 70 -13.17 -0.89 10.69
CA PRO A 70 -12.52 -1.13 11.98
C PRO A 70 -10.99 -1.26 11.87
N ARG A 71 -10.28 -0.87 12.94
CA ARG A 71 -8.80 -0.93 12.98
C ARG A 71 -8.26 -2.35 12.97
N VAL A 72 -8.94 -3.28 13.64
CA VAL A 72 -8.51 -4.67 13.83
C VAL A 72 -9.65 -5.56 13.37
N SER A 73 -9.42 -6.32 12.30
CA SER A 73 -10.36 -7.27 11.72
C SER A 73 -9.64 -8.15 10.70
N ALA A 74 -10.03 -9.43 10.58
CA ALA A 74 -9.55 -10.29 9.50
C ALA A 74 -9.89 -9.74 8.11
N ARG A 75 -10.99 -8.99 7.98
CA ARG A 75 -11.45 -8.40 6.71
C ARG A 75 -10.88 -7.02 6.41
N HIS A 76 -9.99 -6.51 7.26
CA HIS A 76 -9.40 -5.18 7.08
C HIS A 76 -7.89 -5.20 7.34
N VAL A 77 -7.16 -4.43 6.55
CA VAL A 77 -5.76 -4.10 6.81
C VAL A 77 -5.72 -2.67 7.34
N ILE A 78 -5.51 -2.49 8.64
CA ILE A 78 -5.58 -1.21 9.37
C ILE A 78 -6.81 -0.36 9.01
N GLY A 79 -7.95 -0.99 8.73
CA GLY A 79 -9.20 -0.32 8.32
C GLY A 79 -9.43 -0.17 6.83
N TRP A 80 -8.49 -0.55 5.97
CA TRP A 80 -8.79 -0.73 4.56
C TRP A 80 -9.58 -2.03 4.36
N PRO A 81 -10.80 -1.99 3.81
CA PRO A 81 -11.54 -3.20 3.45
C PRO A 81 -10.78 -4.07 2.47
N THR A 82 -10.63 -5.36 2.78
CA THR A 82 -10.08 -6.36 1.86
C THR A 82 -11.14 -6.76 0.84
N VAL A 83 -10.88 -6.54 -0.44
CA VAL A 83 -11.79 -6.86 -1.57
C VAL A 83 -11.34 -8.08 -2.36
N GLU A 84 -10.11 -8.53 -2.15
CA GLU A 84 -9.51 -9.72 -2.75
C GLU A 84 -8.45 -10.24 -1.76
N SER A 85 -8.43 -11.54 -1.47
CA SER A 85 -7.37 -12.15 -0.65
C SER A 85 -7.06 -13.56 -1.18
N GLY A 86 -5.77 -13.86 -1.26
CA GLY A 86 -5.18 -15.12 -1.71
C GLY A 86 -3.71 -15.18 -1.30
N PRO A 87 -3.04 -16.33 -1.48
CA PRO A 87 -1.67 -16.54 -1.03
C PRO A 87 -0.70 -15.54 -1.64
N ASP A 88 -0.81 -15.30 -2.94
CA ASP A 88 0.13 -14.49 -3.72
C ASP A 88 -0.42 -13.09 -4.06
N ARG A 89 -1.65 -12.79 -3.64
CA ARG A 89 -2.33 -11.55 -4.00
C ARG A 89 -3.35 -11.10 -2.96
N ILE A 90 -3.29 -9.84 -2.60
CA ILE A 90 -4.33 -9.16 -1.80
C ILE A 90 -4.65 -7.82 -2.46
N ALA A 91 -5.93 -7.43 -2.42
CA ALA A 91 -6.35 -6.08 -2.74
C ALA A 91 -7.18 -5.49 -1.61
N VAL A 92 -6.85 -4.26 -1.24
CA VAL A 92 -7.62 -3.46 -0.28
C VAL A 92 -8.07 -2.17 -0.94
N GLU A 93 -9.33 -1.79 -0.73
CA GLU A 93 -9.95 -0.68 -1.45
C GLU A 93 -10.78 0.18 -0.50
N ALA A 94 -10.63 1.50 -0.60
CA ALA A 94 -11.44 2.45 0.13
C ALA A 94 -11.94 3.55 -0.82
N ARG A 95 -13.10 4.11 -0.47
CA ARG A 95 -13.81 5.08 -1.32
C ARG A 95 -14.13 6.35 -0.56
N ALA A 96 -14.06 7.47 -1.26
CA ALA A 96 -14.53 8.79 -0.87
C ALA A 96 -15.41 9.35 -2.01
N PRO A 97 -16.26 10.37 -1.77
CA PRO A 97 -16.99 11.02 -2.86
C PRO A 97 -16.11 11.63 -3.95
N SER A 98 -14.83 11.91 -3.64
CA SER A 98 -13.87 12.51 -4.57
C SER A 98 -13.00 11.49 -5.30
N LEU A 99 -12.83 10.27 -4.76
CA LEU A 99 -11.94 9.27 -5.34
C LEU A 99 -12.11 7.88 -4.72
N THR A 100 -11.73 6.86 -5.48
CA THR A 100 -11.52 5.49 -5.02
C THR A 100 -10.04 5.15 -5.09
N VAL A 101 -9.48 4.59 -4.01
CA VAL A 101 -8.10 4.10 -3.96
C VAL A 101 -8.11 2.60 -3.75
N ARG A 102 -7.36 1.87 -4.58
CA ARG A 102 -7.12 0.43 -4.44
C ARG A 102 -5.62 0.19 -4.32
N ASN A 103 -5.20 -0.50 -3.26
CA ASN A 103 -3.85 -1.01 -3.10
C ASN A 103 -3.87 -2.51 -3.39
N VAL A 104 -3.00 -2.96 -4.29
CA VAL A 104 -2.84 -4.37 -4.66
C VAL A 104 -1.41 -4.76 -4.35
N VAL A 105 -1.26 -5.81 -3.55
CA VAL A 105 0.03 -6.44 -3.29
C VAL A 105 0.03 -7.77 -4.00
N THR A 106 1.00 -7.98 -4.88
CA THR A 106 1.27 -9.29 -5.49
C THR A 106 2.65 -9.75 -5.09
N VAL A 107 2.78 -11.04 -4.80
CA VAL A 107 4.02 -11.69 -4.38
C VAL A 107 4.28 -12.84 -5.35
N ASP A 108 5.50 -12.92 -5.85
CA ASP A 108 6.00 -14.08 -6.58
C ASP A 108 7.33 -14.55 -5.95
N ASP A 109 7.97 -15.58 -6.52
CA ASP A 109 9.23 -16.13 -5.99
C ASP A 109 10.39 -15.11 -6.00
N ALA A 110 10.33 -14.07 -6.82
CA ALA A 110 11.42 -13.11 -7.01
C ALA A 110 11.17 -11.77 -6.29
N ARG A 111 9.91 -11.31 -6.25
CA ARG A 111 9.58 -9.96 -5.80
C ARG A 111 8.16 -9.82 -5.24
N LEU A 112 8.01 -8.80 -4.41
CA LEU A 112 6.73 -8.18 -4.09
C LEU A 112 6.53 -6.96 -4.99
N LEU A 113 5.31 -6.76 -5.47
CA LEU A 113 4.86 -5.56 -6.16
C LEU A 113 3.70 -4.92 -5.38
N TRP A 114 3.89 -3.69 -4.93
CA TRP A 114 2.84 -2.86 -4.34
C TRP A 114 2.34 -1.88 -5.39
N ALA A 115 1.15 -2.11 -5.93
CA ALA A 115 0.51 -1.21 -6.90
C ALA A 115 -0.64 -0.44 -6.24
N THR A 116 -0.73 0.85 -6.52
CA THR A 116 -1.81 1.72 -6.06
C THR A 116 -2.50 2.31 -7.28
N TYR A 117 -3.81 2.11 -7.36
CA TYR A 117 -4.70 2.55 -8.42
C TYR A 117 -5.68 3.56 -7.86
N VAL A 118 -5.90 4.66 -8.58
CA VAL A 118 -6.81 5.72 -8.15
C VAL A 118 -7.76 6.13 -9.26
N ASN A 119 -9.04 6.11 -8.94
CA ASN A 119 -10.13 6.64 -9.75
C ASN A 119 -10.62 7.94 -9.15
N PHE A 120 -10.44 9.04 -9.87
CA PHE A 120 -10.98 10.35 -9.49
C PHE A 120 -12.47 10.49 -9.85
N GLU A 121 -13.22 11.10 -8.95
CA GLU A 121 -14.54 11.66 -9.23
C GLU A 121 -14.40 13.16 -9.48
N GLY A 122 -14.64 13.58 -10.73
CA GLY A 122 -14.53 14.97 -11.15
C GLY A 122 -13.12 15.59 -11.01
N ARG A 123 -13.06 16.92 -11.05
CA ARG A 123 -11.80 17.68 -11.00
C ARG A 123 -11.19 17.76 -9.59
N SER A 124 -12.03 17.77 -8.56
CA SER A 124 -11.60 17.85 -7.16
C SER A 124 -10.80 16.60 -6.75
N GLY A 125 -11.23 15.41 -7.15
CA GLY A 125 -10.50 14.16 -6.92
C GLY A 125 -9.09 14.17 -7.52
N ARG A 126 -8.98 14.65 -8.76
CA ARG A 126 -7.69 14.79 -9.46
C ARG A 126 -6.76 15.77 -8.73
N MET A 127 -7.28 16.93 -8.32
CA MET A 127 -6.49 17.93 -7.60
C MET A 127 -6.03 17.41 -6.24
N LEU A 128 -6.93 16.79 -5.47
CA LEU A 128 -6.59 16.17 -4.19
C LEU A 128 -5.49 15.12 -4.35
N TRP A 129 -5.61 14.23 -5.34
CA TRP A 129 -4.59 13.21 -5.57
C TRP A 129 -3.27 13.79 -6.07
N SER A 130 -3.28 14.89 -6.84
CA SER A 130 -2.03 15.53 -7.28
C SER A 130 -1.15 15.99 -6.11
N VAL A 131 -1.77 16.37 -4.98
CA VAL A 131 -1.08 16.74 -3.74
C VAL A 131 -0.70 15.50 -2.91
N ALA A 132 -1.56 14.48 -2.89
CA ALA A 132 -1.32 13.26 -2.12
C ALA A 132 -0.31 12.30 -2.76
N ALA A 133 -0.21 12.26 -4.09
CA ALA A 133 0.63 11.33 -4.82
C ALA A 133 2.14 11.44 -4.49
N PRO A 134 2.73 12.64 -4.35
CA PRO A 134 4.11 12.77 -3.88
C PRO A 134 4.33 12.17 -2.49
N VAL A 135 3.44 12.46 -1.53
CA VAL A 135 3.52 11.90 -0.17
C VAL A 135 3.38 10.38 -0.21
N HIS A 136 2.43 9.87 -1.00
CA HIS A 136 2.22 8.45 -1.20
C HIS A 136 3.47 7.75 -1.76
N HIS A 137 4.11 8.35 -2.76
CA HIS A 137 5.33 7.83 -3.36
C HIS A 137 6.54 7.80 -2.42
N LEU A 138 6.53 8.61 -1.36
CA LEU A 138 7.54 8.54 -0.28
C LEU A 138 7.14 7.51 0.78
N ALA A 139 5.86 7.49 1.15
CA ALA A 139 5.35 6.67 2.25
C ALA A 139 5.44 5.16 1.94
N VAL A 140 4.98 4.70 0.78
CA VAL A 140 4.97 3.27 0.43
C VAL A 140 6.37 2.64 0.48
N PRO A 141 7.40 3.15 -0.21
CA PRO A 141 8.73 2.54 -0.14
C PRO A 141 9.36 2.62 1.26
N LEU A 142 9.08 3.69 2.03
CA LEU A 142 9.54 3.80 3.41
C LEU A 142 8.92 2.70 4.29
N LEU A 143 7.61 2.47 4.16
CA LEU A 143 6.87 1.46 4.91
C LEU A 143 7.32 0.04 4.54
N LEU A 144 7.48 -0.25 3.24
CA LEU A 144 8.04 -1.51 2.77
C LEU A 144 9.46 -1.73 3.32
N GLY A 145 10.30 -0.69 3.32
CA GLY A 145 11.64 -0.77 3.90
C GLY A 145 11.63 -1.04 5.41
N ARG A 146 10.62 -0.55 6.14
CA ARG A 146 10.43 -0.85 7.56
C ARG A 146 9.98 -2.30 7.77
N ALA A 147 9.08 -2.80 6.93
CA ALA A 147 8.64 -4.19 6.95
C ALA A 147 9.83 -5.14 6.81
N VAL A 148 10.69 -4.92 5.81
CA VAL A 148 11.91 -5.71 5.58
C VAL A 148 12.81 -5.73 6.82
N ARG A 149 13.08 -4.56 7.43
CA ARG A 149 13.93 -4.45 8.62
C ARG A 149 13.39 -5.13 9.87
N ARG A 150 12.08 -5.44 9.91
CA ARG A 150 11.49 -6.21 11.01
C ARG A 150 11.56 -7.72 10.79
N MET A 151 11.83 -8.15 9.55
CA MET A 151 11.81 -9.56 9.14
C MET A 151 13.20 -10.18 9.05
N GLY A 152 14.25 -9.37 8.92
CA GLY A 152 15.65 -9.80 9.06
C GLY A 152 16.18 -9.49 10.46
#